data_AF-A0A601DNC0-F1
#
_entry.id   AF-A0A601DNC0-F1
#
_cell.length_a   1.000
_cell.length_b   1.000
_cell.length_c   1.000
_cell.angle_alpha   90.00
_cell.angle_beta   90.00
_cell.angle_gamma   90.00
#
_symmetry.space_group_name_H-M   'P 1'
#
loop_
_entity.id
_entity.type
_entity.pdbx_description
1 polymer ?
#
loop_
_entity_poly.entity_id
_entity_poly.type
_entity_poly.pdbx_seq_one_letter_code
_entity_poly.pdbx_strand_id
1 'polypeptide(L)'
;EGKFFSGIKYLPMINDRLYLISDDKISEIYSFSKNTKTPLINIGRSMLEELPINIPINGVFNSHIGIFGNTGSGKSNTLAKLYQSLINRIDNIELFSSKSKFVLIDFNGEYGTLESSFPELCQSIKLSTKKDGGKIHFGEKEFWDDELLSVLFSATEKTQKPFLTHLIKSKLKYDDDLGEYLKRTIKIMF
;
A
#
# COMPACT_ATOMS: atom_id res chain seq x y z
N GLU A 1 31.06 7.64 19.60
CA GLU A 1 30.32 6.98 20.70
C GLU A 1 28.86 7.43 20.64
N GLY A 2 27.90 6.64 21.16
CA GLY A 2 26.47 7.01 21.14
C GLY A 2 25.62 6.43 19.99
N LYS A 3 26.02 5.30 19.40
CA LYS A 3 25.17 4.54 18.46
C LYS A 3 24.85 3.18 19.07
N PHE A 4 23.59 2.81 19.06
CA PHE A 4 23.15 1.47 19.43
C PHE A 4 23.60 0.46 18.36
N PHE A 5 24.19 -0.66 18.80
CA PHE A 5 24.55 -1.78 17.96
C PHE A 5 23.72 -2.99 18.40
N SER A 6 22.87 -3.50 17.50
CA SER A 6 22.07 -4.69 17.77
C SER A 6 22.95 -5.95 17.73
N GLY A 7 22.68 -6.90 18.63
CA GLY A 7 23.37 -8.19 18.72
C GLY A 7 24.13 -8.37 20.03
N ILE A 8 24.33 -9.64 20.42
CA ILE A 8 25.10 -10.00 21.61
C ILE A 8 26.57 -10.07 21.18
N LYS A 9 27.35 -9.03 21.51
CA LYS A 9 28.81 -9.05 21.28
C LYS A 9 29.55 -9.84 22.36
N TYR A 10 28.97 -9.91 23.57
CA TYR A 10 29.49 -10.64 24.72
C TYR A 10 28.33 -11.26 25.49
N LEU A 11 28.48 -12.52 25.89
CA LEU A 11 27.48 -13.20 26.73
C LEU A 11 27.62 -12.74 28.19
N PRO A 12 26.51 -12.54 28.92
CA PRO A 12 26.57 -12.18 30.33
C PRO A 12 27.21 -13.30 31.15
N MET A 13 28.05 -12.93 32.11
CA MET A 13 28.72 -13.84 33.04
C MET A 13 27.99 -13.93 34.38
N ILE A 14 28.25 -15.01 35.12
CA ILE A 14 27.80 -15.14 36.51
C ILE A 14 28.41 -13.99 37.32
N ASN A 15 27.59 -13.31 38.11
CA ASN A 15 27.91 -12.10 38.88
C ASN A 15 27.97 -10.77 38.10
N ASP A 16 27.55 -10.75 36.83
CA ASP A 16 27.33 -9.49 36.15
C ASP A 16 26.24 -8.67 36.85
N ARG A 17 26.52 -7.37 37.02
CA ARG A 17 25.59 -6.45 37.67
C ARG A 17 24.47 -6.09 36.69
N LEU A 18 23.23 -6.28 37.13
CA LEU A 18 22.05 -5.87 36.40
C LEU A 18 21.67 -4.44 36.79
N TYR A 19 21.50 -3.58 35.80
CA TYR A 19 21.10 -2.19 36.00
C TYR A 19 19.76 -1.94 35.32
N LEU A 20 18.89 -1.21 36.01
CA LEU A 20 17.71 -0.63 35.37
C LEU A 20 18.17 0.46 34.40
N ILE A 21 17.64 0.41 33.19
CA ILE A 21 17.87 1.44 32.18
C ILE A 21 16.91 2.61 32.45
N SER A 22 17.36 3.85 32.26
CA SER A 22 16.52 5.04 32.43
C SER A 22 15.64 5.28 31.20
N ASP A 23 14.47 5.87 31.42
CA ASP A 23 13.52 6.24 30.35
C ASP A 23 14.18 7.08 29.24
N ASP A 24 15.09 7.99 29.60
CA ASP A 24 15.87 8.78 28.64
C ASP A 24 16.67 7.90 27.67
N LYS A 25 17.33 6.85 28.20
CA LYS A 25 18.11 5.91 27.38
C LYS A 25 17.21 5.00 26.55
N ILE A 26 16.07 4.58 27.09
CA ILE A 26 15.07 3.78 26.34
C ILE A 26 14.50 4.63 25.18
N SER A 27 14.19 5.89 25.44
CA SER A 27 13.68 6.84 24.46
C SER A 27 14.66 7.06 23.31
N GLU A 28 15.97 7.08 23.56
CA GLU A 28 16.97 7.18 22.50
C GLU A 28 16.94 6.01 21.50
N ILE A 29 16.51 4.82 21.93
CA ILE A 29 16.38 3.63 21.07
C ILE A 29 15.12 3.75 20.20
N TYR A 30 13.99 4.16 20.77
CA TYR A 30 12.69 4.16 20.09
C TYR A 30 12.37 5.44 19.33
N SER A 31 12.98 6.58 19.68
CA SER A 31 12.54 7.87 19.14
C SER A 31 13.06 8.15 17.73
N PHE A 32 14.02 7.38 17.19
CA PHE A 32 14.75 7.63 15.93
C PHE A 32 15.24 9.08 15.75
N SER A 33 15.21 9.90 16.81
CA SER A 33 15.13 11.35 16.73
C SER A 33 16.47 12.01 16.44
N LYS A 34 17.59 11.30 16.70
CA LYS A 34 18.92 11.90 16.62
C LYS A 34 19.53 11.89 15.21
N ASN A 35 18.96 11.24 14.19
CA ASN A 35 19.62 11.14 12.86
C ASN A 35 18.70 10.93 11.63
N THR A 36 17.38 10.98 11.73
CA THR A 36 16.51 10.80 10.56
C THR A 36 16.25 12.12 9.84
N LYS A 37 16.70 12.24 8.58
CA LYS A 37 16.36 13.36 7.68
C LYS A 37 14.89 13.40 7.25
N THR A 38 14.10 12.40 7.66
CA THR A 38 12.68 12.26 7.33
C THR A 38 11.83 12.58 8.55
N PRO A 39 10.64 13.16 8.36
CA PRO A 39 9.66 13.28 9.44
C PRO A 39 9.32 11.92 10.03
N LEU A 40 8.96 11.93 11.32
CA LEU A 40 8.53 10.78 12.08
C LEU A 40 7.01 10.83 12.28
N ILE A 41 6.39 9.67 12.39
CA ILE A 41 4.98 9.52 12.80
C ILE A 41 4.88 8.68 14.06
N ASN A 42 3.97 9.06 14.96
CA ASN A 42 3.71 8.30 16.18
C ASN A 42 2.73 7.16 15.92
N ILE A 43 3.10 5.94 16.27
CA ILE A 43 2.23 4.75 16.09
C ILE A 43 1.61 4.25 17.39
N GLY A 44 2.04 4.76 18.53
CA GLY A 44 1.56 4.34 19.83
C GLY A 44 2.55 4.65 20.94
N ARG A 45 2.45 3.87 22.02
CA ARG A 45 3.32 3.95 23.20
C ARG A 45 3.81 2.56 23.59
N SER A 46 4.99 2.48 24.21
CA SER A 46 5.47 1.25 24.84
C SER A 46 4.60 0.90 26.03
N MET A 47 4.24 -0.37 26.19
CA MET A 47 3.35 -0.82 27.27
C MET A 47 3.91 -0.64 28.68
N LEU A 48 5.22 -0.82 28.86
CA LEU A 48 5.84 -0.77 30.19
C LEU A 48 6.11 0.68 30.62
N GLU A 49 6.79 1.43 29.74
CA GLU A 49 7.33 2.75 30.09
C GLU A 49 6.46 3.91 29.60
N GLU A 50 5.35 3.62 28.92
CA GLU A 50 4.44 4.62 28.34
C GLU A 50 5.11 5.64 27.39
N LEU A 51 6.29 5.28 26.86
CA LEU A 51 7.07 6.13 25.97
C LEU A 51 6.51 6.12 24.54
N PRO A 52 6.44 7.28 23.86
CA PRO A 52 5.95 7.35 22.49
C PRO A 52 6.86 6.58 21.53
N ILE A 53 6.26 5.73 20.70
CA ILE A 53 6.95 5.01 19.63
C ILE A 53 6.74 5.78 18.33
N ASN A 54 7.82 6.38 17.84
CA ASN A 54 7.86 7.12 16.59
C ASN A 54 8.61 6.32 15.54
N ILE A 55 8.18 6.37 14.29
CA ILE A 55 8.86 5.69 13.19
C ILE A 55 9.02 6.64 11.99
N PRO A 56 10.10 6.53 11.21
CA PRO A 56 10.32 7.37 10.04
C PRO A 56 9.31 7.05 8.93
N ILE A 57 8.65 8.08 8.37
CA ILE A 57 7.67 7.92 7.27
C ILE A 57 8.26 7.11 6.12
N ASN A 58 9.46 7.48 5.66
CA ASN A 58 10.14 6.79 4.57
C ASN A 58 10.48 5.32 4.88
N GLY A 59 10.61 4.95 6.16
CA GLY A 59 10.86 3.56 6.55
C GLY A 59 9.61 2.68 6.50
N VAL A 60 8.42 3.28 6.38
CA VAL A 60 7.13 2.57 6.38
C VAL A 60 6.49 2.65 5.01
N PHE A 61 6.33 3.87 4.48
CA PHE A 61 5.53 4.12 3.27
C PHE A 61 6.32 4.00 1.97
N ASN A 62 7.66 4.01 2.01
CA ASN A 62 8.49 3.70 0.83
C ASN A 62 8.89 2.22 0.78
N SER A 63 8.28 1.38 1.63
CA SER A 63 8.59 -0.05 1.75
C SER A 63 7.33 -0.89 1.72
N HIS A 64 7.47 -2.18 1.44
CA HIS A 64 6.38 -3.13 1.63
C HIS A 64 6.27 -3.50 3.11
N ILE A 65 5.07 -3.32 3.68
CA ILE A 65 4.76 -3.68 5.07
C ILE A 65 3.71 -4.78 5.11
N GLY A 66 3.82 -5.66 6.11
CA GLY A 66 2.80 -6.65 6.43
C GLY A 66 2.37 -6.47 7.89
N ILE A 67 1.07 -6.36 8.13
CA ILE A 67 0.47 -6.30 9.48
C ILE A 67 -0.19 -7.65 9.75
N PHE A 68 0.38 -8.40 10.68
CA PHE A 68 -0.06 -9.76 11.01
C PHE A 68 -0.67 -9.81 12.42
N GLY A 69 -1.63 -10.70 12.61
CA GLY A 69 -2.28 -10.91 13.91
C GLY A 69 -3.58 -11.69 13.80
N ASN A 70 -4.03 -12.25 14.91
CA ASN A 70 -5.28 -13.00 14.97
C ASN A 70 -6.50 -12.08 14.79
N THR A 71 -7.68 -12.66 14.58
CA THR A 71 -8.94 -11.90 14.59
C THR A 71 -9.10 -11.17 15.92
N GLY A 72 -9.50 -9.90 15.88
CA GLY A 72 -9.63 -9.06 17.08
C GLY A 72 -8.33 -8.47 17.63
N SER A 73 -7.15 -8.79 17.07
CA SER A 73 -5.86 -8.30 17.58
C SER A 73 -5.53 -6.84 17.20
N GLY A 74 -6.46 -6.12 16.58
CA GLY A 74 -6.25 -4.71 16.19
C GLY A 74 -5.47 -4.49 14.89
N LYS A 75 -5.47 -5.45 13.94
CA LYS A 75 -4.84 -5.26 12.61
C LYS A 75 -5.36 -4.01 11.90
N SER A 76 -6.69 -3.89 11.77
CA SER A 76 -7.32 -2.76 11.08
C SER A 76 -7.11 -1.43 11.81
N ASN A 77 -7.12 -1.48 13.14
CA ASN A 77 -6.77 -0.32 13.97
C ASN A 77 -5.32 0.13 13.73
N THR A 78 -4.37 -0.82 13.62
CA THR A 78 -2.96 -0.51 13.34
C THR A 78 -2.83 0.17 11.98
N LEU A 79 -3.51 -0.34 10.94
CA LEU A 79 -3.49 0.28 9.61
C LEU A 79 -4.11 1.69 9.64
N ALA A 80 -5.26 1.85 10.29
CA ALA A 80 -5.93 3.14 10.44
C ALA A 80 -5.03 4.15 11.17
N LYS A 81 -4.38 3.74 12.26
CA LYS A 81 -3.45 4.58 13.01
C LYS A 81 -2.24 5.03 12.18
N LEU A 82 -1.70 4.15 11.33
CA LEU A 82 -0.60 4.51 10.42
C LEU A 82 -1.03 5.61 9.44
N TYR A 83 -2.15 5.42 8.75
CA TYR A 83 -2.66 6.42 7.80
C TYR A 83 -3.05 7.73 8.49
N GLN A 84 -3.75 7.66 9.63
CA GLN A 84 -4.10 8.86 10.40
C GLN A 84 -2.85 9.64 10.80
N SER A 85 -1.81 8.94 11.27
CA SER A 85 -0.58 9.60 11.72
C SER A 85 0.23 10.19 10.57
N LEU A 86 0.18 9.56 9.38
CA LEU A 86 0.73 10.12 8.15
C LEU A 86 -0.02 11.38 7.73
N ILE A 87 -1.35 11.31 7.64
CA ILE A 87 -2.19 12.41 7.16
C ILE A 87 -2.07 13.62 8.07
N ASN A 88 -2.08 13.42 9.38
CA ASN A 88 -1.88 14.49 10.37
C ASN A 88 -0.50 15.15 10.29
N ARG A 89 0.45 14.60 9.54
CA ARG A 89 1.78 15.18 9.32
C ARG A 89 1.87 15.98 8.01
N ILE A 90 0.79 16.03 7.23
CA ILE A 90 0.74 16.77 5.97
C ILE A 90 0.48 18.25 6.27
N ASP A 91 1.50 19.09 6.05
CA ASP A 91 1.37 20.55 6.22
C ASP A 91 0.84 21.23 4.94
N ASN A 92 1.00 20.61 3.77
CA ASN A 92 0.54 21.13 2.47
C ASN A 92 -0.17 20.03 1.66
N ILE A 93 -1.50 20.12 1.64
CA ILE A 93 -2.40 19.15 0.99
C ILE A 93 -2.19 19.13 -0.53
N GLU A 94 -2.11 20.29 -1.19
CA GLU A 94 -1.94 20.36 -2.66
C GLU A 94 -0.65 19.68 -3.12
N LEU A 95 0.46 19.97 -2.44
CA LEU A 95 1.74 19.37 -2.75
C LEU A 95 1.72 17.86 -2.52
N PHE A 96 1.10 17.40 -1.43
CA PHE A 96 0.97 15.98 -1.12
C PHE A 96 0.16 15.24 -2.20
N SER A 97 -1.04 15.74 -2.51
CA SER A 97 -1.93 15.14 -3.51
C SER A 97 -1.33 15.15 -4.93
N SER A 98 -0.45 16.10 -5.24
CA SER A 98 0.25 16.13 -6.54
C SER A 98 1.37 15.09 -6.67
N LYS A 99 1.94 14.63 -5.55
CA LYS A 99 3.13 13.74 -5.54
C LYS A 99 2.86 12.35 -5.01
N SER A 100 1.71 12.12 -4.37
CA SER A 100 1.40 10.88 -3.69
C SER A 100 -0.01 10.43 -4.01
N LYS A 101 -0.17 9.13 -4.28
CA LYS A 101 -1.46 8.50 -4.55
C LYS A 101 -1.60 7.30 -3.63
N PHE A 102 -2.74 7.21 -2.97
CA PHE A 102 -3.09 6.11 -2.09
C PHE A 102 -4.36 5.46 -2.60
N VAL A 103 -4.36 4.12 -2.61
CA VAL A 103 -5.54 3.33 -2.96
C VAL A 103 -5.74 2.31 -1.84
N LEU A 104 -6.89 2.37 -1.18
CA LEU A 104 -7.28 1.45 -0.12
C LEU A 104 -8.41 0.57 -0.62
N ILE A 105 -8.16 -0.74 -0.67
CA ILE A 105 -9.18 -1.74 -1.01
C ILE A 105 -9.75 -2.28 0.29
N ASP A 106 -10.97 -1.87 0.60
CA ASP A 106 -11.65 -2.23 1.86
C ASP A 106 -12.75 -3.27 1.61
N PHE A 107 -12.44 -4.53 1.91
CA PHE A 107 -13.40 -5.63 1.77
C PHE A 107 -14.44 -5.67 2.89
N ASN A 108 -14.13 -5.14 4.07
CA ASN A 108 -14.96 -5.28 5.27
C ASN A 108 -15.72 -3.98 5.62
N GLY A 109 -15.42 -2.88 4.94
CA GLY A 109 -16.04 -1.58 5.20
C GLY A 109 -15.56 -0.92 6.51
N GLU A 110 -14.37 -1.29 7.00
CA GLU A 110 -13.82 -0.80 8.28
C GLU A 110 -13.26 0.63 8.17
N TYR A 111 -12.95 1.12 6.96
CA TYR A 111 -12.23 2.37 6.74
C TYR A 111 -13.09 3.48 6.12
N GLY A 112 -14.41 3.28 6.00
CA GLY A 112 -15.32 4.27 5.41
C GLY A 112 -15.33 5.62 6.13
N THR A 113 -14.92 5.67 7.40
CA THR A 113 -14.82 6.91 8.19
C THR A 113 -13.67 7.82 7.78
N LEU A 114 -12.72 7.33 6.97
CA LEU A 114 -11.59 8.14 6.49
C LEU A 114 -12.05 9.30 5.61
N GLU A 115 -13.04 9.09 4.74
CA GLU A 115 -13.62 10.15 3.91
C GLU A 115 -14.26 11.26 4.75
N SER A 116 -15.01 10.91 5.79
CA SER A 116 -15.59 11.90 6.70
C SER A 116 -14.54 12.59 7.58
N SER A 117 -13.46 11.88 7.93
CA SER A 117 -12.38 12.42 8.77
C SER A 117 -11.44 13.34 7.97
N PHE A 118 -11.27 13.07 6.68
CA PHE A 118 -10.33 13.78 5.79
C PHE A 118 -10.97 14.08 4.43
N PRO A 119 -12.04 14.89 4.38
CA PRO A 119 -12.86 15.09 3.17
C PRO A 119 -12.10 15.74 2.01
N GLU A 120 -11.04 16.49 2.30
CA GLU A 120 -10.21 17.15 1.28
C GLU A 120 -9.15 16.23 0.67
N LEU A 121 -8.92 15.05 1.27
CA LEU A 121 -7.84 14.12 0.90
C LEU A 121 -8.36 12.74 0.50
N CYS A 122 -9.53 12.35 0.99
CA CYS A 122 -10.06 11.01 0.83
C CYS A 122 -11.41 11.06 0.12
N GLN A 123 -11.57 10.21 -0.88
CA GLN A 123 -12.83 9.94 -1.54
C GLN A 123 -13.05 8.43 -1.50
N SER A 124 -14.26 8.00 -1.15
CA SER A 124 -14.60 6.57 -1.15
C SER A 124 -15.62 6.24 -2.24
N ILE A 125 -15.49 5.05 -2.83
CA ILE A 125 -16.43 4.53 -3.81
C ILE A 125 -16.91 3.16 -3.33
N LYS A 126 -18.17 3.07 -2.95
CA LYS A 126 -18.78 1.80 -2.53
C LYS A 126 -19.21 0.99 -3.76
N LEU A 127 -18.42 -0.02 -4.09
CA LEU A 127 -18.65 -0.86 -5.26
C LEU A 127 -19.82 -1.84 -5.05
N SER A 128 -20.68 -1.98 -6.07
CA SER A 128 -21.80 -2.94 -6.05
C SER A 128 -22.11 -3.46 -7.45
N THR A 129 -22.29 -4.78 -7.58
CA THR A 129 -22.74 -5.44 -8.82
C THR A 129 -24.23 -5.81 -8.81
N LYS A 130 -24.89 -5.77 -7.65
CA LYS A 130 -26.29 -6.22 -7.47
C LYS A 130 -27.28 -5.09 -7.27
N LYS A 131 -26.85 -3.99 -6.64
CA LYS A 131 -27.63 -2.77 -6.40
C LYS A 131 -27.03 -1.62 -7.18
N ASP A 132 -27.83 -0.58 -7.39
CA ASP A 132 -27.30 0.70 -7.86
C ASP A 132 -26.26 1.22 -6.86
N GLY A 133 -25.06 1.48 -7.35
CA GLY A 133 -23.88 1.75 -6.52
C GLY A 133 -22.67 2.07 -7.37
N GLY A 134 -21.54 2.37 -6.71
CA GLY A 134 -20.30 2.72 -7.39
C GLY A 134 -19.83 1.60 -8.31
N LYS A 135 -19.22 1.99 -9.43
CA LYS A 135 -18.61 1.07 -10.38
C LYS A 135 -17.18 1.50 -10.64
N ILE A 136 -16.32 0.53 -10.92
CA ILE A 136 -15.00 0.80 -11.48
C ILE A 136 -15.21 1.09 -12.97
N HIS A 137 -14.79 2.27 -13.39
CA HIS A 137 -14.83 2.66 -14.80
C HIS A 137 -13.46 2.36 -15.42
N PHE A 138 -13.48 1.58 -16.50
CA PHE A 138 -12.31 1.37 -17.35
C PHE A 138 -12.43 2.29 -18.55
N GLY A 139 -11.38 3.06 -18.83
CA GLY A 139 -11.25 3.71 -20.12
C GLY A 139 -11.01 2.66 -21.20
N GLU A 140 -11.26 3.03 -22.45
CA GLU A 140 -11.14 2.08 -23.56
C GLU A 140 -9.71 1.54 -23.69
N LYS A 141 -8.70 2.40 -23.51
CA LYS A 141 -7.29 1.99 -23.57
C LYS A 141 -6.92 1.03 -22.45
N GLU A 142 -7.40 1.28 -21.23
CA GLU A 142 -7.16 0.43 -20.07
C GLU A 142 -7.91 -0.91 -20.18
N PHE A 143 -9.08 -0.92 -20.81
CA PHE A 143 -9.85 -2.14 -21.03
C PHE A 143 -9.14 -3.10 -22.01
N TRP A 144 -8.51 -2.56 -23.05
CA TRP A 144 -7.76 -3.34 -24.05
C TRP A 144 -6.33 -3.67 -23.59
N ASP A 145 -6.19 -4.12 -22.35
CA ASP A 145 -4.95 -4.65 -21.78
C ASP A 145 -5.04 -6.19 -21.67
N ASP A 146 -4.02 -6.90 -22.16
CA ASP A 146 -4.10 -8.36 -22.25
C ASP A 146 -3.99 -9.04 -20.88
N GLU A 147 -3.28 -8.43 -19.94
CA GLU A 147 -3.17 -8.92 -18.58
C GLU A 147 -4.50 -8.73 -17.82
N LEU A 148 -5.10 -7.54 -17.90
CA LEU A 148 -6.42 -7.26 -17.33
C LEU A 148 -7.49 -8.21 -17.88
N LEU A 149 -7.60 -8.34 -19.21
CA LEU A 149 -8.58 -9.24 -19.82
C LEU A 149 -8.31 -10.70 -19.48
N SER A 150 -7.04 -11.11 -19.38
CA SER A 150 -6.69 -12.46 -18.94
C SER A 150 -7.17 -12.74 -17.51
N VAL A 151 -7.01 -11.78 -16.60
CA VAL A 151 -7.51 -11.92 -15.22
C VAL A 151 -9.04 -11.93 -15.19
N LEU A 152 -9.70 -11.00 -15.89
CA LEU A 152 -11.16 -10.88 -15.91
C LEU A 152 -11.85 -12.15 -16.46
N PHE A 153 -11.30 -12.73 -17.52
CA PHE A 153 -11.84 -13.95 -18.11
C PHE A 153 -11.30 -15.24 -17.46
N SER A 154 -10.42 -15.14 -16.46
CA SER A 154 -9.70 -16.29 -15.90
C SER A 154 -9.05 -17.14 -16.99
N ALA A 155 -8.39 -16.47 -17.93
CA ALA A 155 -7.84 -17.07 -19.15
C ALA A 155 -6.72 -18.07 -18.82
N THR A 156 -6.78 -19.25 -19.42
CA THR A 156 -5.72 -20.26 -19.31
C THR A 156 -4.40 -19.76 -19.88
N GLU A 157 -3.32 -19.92 -19.11
CA GLU A 157 -1.98 -19.41 -19.48
C GLU A 157 -1.47 -19.95 -20.82
N LYS A 158 -1.79 -21.21 -21.13
CA LYS A 158 -1.22 -21.90 -22.30
C LYS A 158 -1.94 -21.60 -23.62
N THR A 159 -3.20 -21.17 -23.59
CA THR A 159 -4.01 -21.06 -24.81
C THR A 159 -4.76 -19.74 -24.89
N GLN A 160 -5.56 -19.41 -23.88
CA GLN A 160 -6.44 -18.23 -23.93
C GLN A 160 -5.66 -16.93 -23.74
N LYS A 161 -4.67 -16.88 -22.84
CA LYS A 161 -3.83 -15.69 -22.65
C LYS A 161 -3.04 -15.33 -23.92
N PRO A 162 -2.30 -16.26 -24.58
CA PRO A 162 -1.64 -15.98 -25.85
C PRO A 162 -2.58 -15.47 -26.95
N PHE A 163 -3.80 -16.03 -27.02
CA PHE A 163 -4.82 -15.58 -27.96
C PHE A 163 -5.26 -14.14 -27.68
N LEU A 164 -5.57 -13.79 -26.42
CA LEU A 164 -5.95 -12.43 -26.02
C LEU A 164 -4.82 -11.42 -26.32
N THR A 165 -3.57 -11.74 -25.97
CA THR A 165 -2.41 -10.91 -26.30
C THR A 165 -2.29 -10.68 -27.81
N HIS A 166 -2.51 -11.73 -28.62
CA HIS A 166 -2.44 -11.60 -30.09
C HIS A 166 -3.58 -10.74 -30.64
N LEU A 167 -4.80 -10.91 -30.12
CA LEU A 167 -5.97 -10.16 -30.51
C LEU A 167 -5.79 -8.66 -30.25
N ILE A 168 -5.32 -8.28 -29.06
CA ILE A 168 -5.10 -6.88 -28.68
C ILE A 168 -3.99 -6.25 -29.54
N LYS A 169 -2.86 -6.96 -29.73
CA LYS A 169 -1.78 -6.49 -30.61
C LYS A 169 -2.26 -6.29 -32.04
N SER A 170 -3.13 -7.18 -32.52
CA SER A 170 -3.69 -7.07 -33.87
C SER A 170 -4.66 -5.89 -33.97
N LYS A 171 -5.54 -5.68 -32.98
CA LYS A 171 -6.40 -4.50 -32.90
C LYS A 171 -5.60 -3.19 -33.04
N LEU A 172 -4.53 -3.05 -32.26
CA LEU A 172 -3.64 -1.88 -32.32
C LEU A 172 -2.94 -1.70 -33.68
N LYS A 173 -2.68 -2.79 -34.40
CA LYS A 173 -2.03 -2.76 -35.72
C LYS A 173 -2.98 -2.39 -36.86
N TYR A 174 -4.29 -2.57 -36.68
CA TYR A 174 -5.30 -2.39 -37.73
C TYR A 174 -6.38 -1.35 -37.38
N ASP A 175 -6.00 -0.35 -36.57
CA ASP A 175 -6.70 0.94 -36.40
C ASP A 175 -8.18 0.84 -35.98
N ASP A 176 -8.50 -0.16 -35.15
CA ASP A 176 -9.87 -0.47 -34.69
C ASP A 176 -10.89 -0.78 -35.81
N ASP A 177 -10.43 -0.93 -37.05
CA ASP A 177 -11.25 -1.38 -38.17
C ASP A 177 -11.25 -2.91 -38.25
N LEU A 178 -12.29 -3.50 -37.65
CA LEU A 178 -12.55 -4.94 -37.70
C LEU A 178 -12.61 -5.48 -39.13
N GLY A 179 -13.07 -4.68 -40.10
CA GLY A 179 -13.19 -5.05 -41.50
C GLY A 179 -11.84 -5.15 -42.20
N GLU A 180 -10.93 -4.21 -41.94
CA GLU A 180 -9.55 -4.24 -42.45
C GLU A 180 -8.76 -5.39 -41.81
N TYR A 181 -8.96 -5.64 -40.51
CA TYR A 181 -8.40 -6.80 -39.81
C TYR A 181 -8.84 -8.12 -40.45
N LEU A 182 -10.14 -8.29 -40.71
CA LEU A 182 -10.68 -9.53 -41.28
C LEU A 182 -10.15 -9.76 -42.69
N LYS A 183 -10.15 -8.72 -43.54
CA LYS A 183 -9.62 -8.79 -44.93
C LYS A 183 -8.16 -9.20 -44.95
N ARG A 184 -7.32 -8.62 -44.09
CA ARG A 184 -5.89 -8.95 -44.03
C ARG A 184 -5.63 -10.32 -43.43
N THR A 185 -6.39 -10.71 -42.42
CA THR A 185 -6.28 -12.05 -41.82
C THR A 185 -6.60 -13.14 -42.85
N ILE A 186 -7.70 -12.98 -43.60
CA ILE A 186 -8.06 -13.89 -44.71
C ILE A 186 -6.94 -13.92 -45.76
N LYS A 187 -6.37 -12.77 -46.14
CA LYS A 187 -5.26 -12.69 -47.12
C LYS A 187 -3.92 -13.29 -46.65
N ILE A 188 -3.73 -13.47 -45.33
CA ILE A 188 -2.56 -14.15 -44.78
C ILE A 188 -2.80 -15.66 -44.69
N MET A 189 -4.04 -16.07 -44.42
CA MET A 189 -4.43 -17.48 -44.31
C MET A 189 -4.64 -18.17 -45.66
N PHE A 190 -4.98 -17.41 -46.70
CA PHE A 190 -5.25 -17.85 -48.07
C PHE A 190 -4.43 -17.03 -49.07
#